data_AF-A0A6V8SIL0-F1
#
_entry.id   AF-A0A6V8SIL0-F1
#
_cell.length_a   1.000
_cell.length_b   1.000
_cell.length_c   1.000
_cell.angle_alpha   90.00
_cell.angle_beta   90.00
_cell.angle_gamma   90.00
#
_symmetry.space_group_name_H-M   'P 1'
#
loop_
_entity.id
_entity.type
_entity.pdbx_description
1 polymer ?
#
loop_
_entity_poly.entity_id
_entity_poly.type
_entity_poly.pdbx_seq_one_letter_code
_entity_poly.pdbx_strand_id
1 'polypeptide(L)'
;MRKDEFMSEMERGLDKVSEAERKEILYDYEEHFRIAMGNGKTEEVICMELGNPKEIASSYIPDYKNENKLIVNKKEIMKATPVYNSNSRLLKPAGVFMVAAGIILMIFTVHSLFSVHRGIVENTSVNQIKIGDKNIDQSGIHGDGVSIDKEGISMPGLTINDDGINAQDVAIDSNGISGPEFKIDDEGISTPGIKINDDGIQAPGIKIGDNGISMPGIKIDSNGISMPGIKIDKNGIKIN
;
A
#
# COMPACT_ATOMS: atom_id res chain seq x y z
N MET A 1 -11.73 -13.62 18.34
CA MET A 1 -12.23 -13.33 19.69
C MET A 1 -12.22 -11.83 19.87
N ARG A 2 -13.31 -11.26 20.36
CA ARG A 2 -13.42 -9.81 20.65
C ARG A 2 -13.16 -9.53 22.13
N LYS A 3 -12.97 -8.25 22.52
CA LYS A 3 -12.66 -7.86 23.90
C LYS A 3 -13.63 -8.49 24.90
N ASP A 4 -14.93 -8.35 24.66
CA ASP A 4 -15.97 -8.81 25.60
C ASP A 4 -15.92 -10.34 25.80
N GLU A 5 -15.64 -11.09 24.74
CA GLU A 5 -15.48 -12.55 24.79
C GLU A 5 -14.23 -12.93 25.60
N PHE A 6 -13.11 -12.23 25.37
CA PHE A 6 -11.86 -12.44 26.09
C PHE A 6 -12.05 -12.18 27.60
N MET A 7 -12.65 -11.04 27.95
CA MET A 7 -12.88 -10.63 29.33
C MET A 7 -13.81 -11.60 30.07
N SER A 8 -14.86 -12.08 29.40
CA SER A 8 -15.77 -13.07 29.98
C SER A 8 -15.08 -14.42 30.23
N GLU A 9 -14.23 -14.87 29.31
CA GLU A 9 -13.48 -16.11 29.51
C GLU A 9 -12.43 -15.99 30.61
N MET A 10 -11.75 -14.84 30.72
CA MET A 10 -10.84 -14.51 31.82
C MET A 10 -11.56 -14.53 33.17
N GLU A 11 -12.68 -13.82 33.28
CA GLU A 11 -13.45 -13.73 34.53
C GLU A 11 -13.93 -15.11 35.00
N ARG A 12 -14.39 -15.95 34.06
CA ARG A 12 -14.78 -17.33 34.35
C ARG A 12 -13.59 -18.20 34.77
N GLY A 13 -12.43 -18.02 34.15
CA GLY A 13 -11.22 -18.77 34.48
C GLY A 13 -10.63 -18.40 35.85
N LEU A 14 -10.93 -17.20 36.34
CA LEU A 14 -10.49 -16.69 37.64
C LEU A 14 -11.50 -16.96 38.76
N ASP A 15 -12.43 -17.90 38.57
CA ASP A 15 -13.50 -18.21 39.54
C ASP A 15 -12.97 -18.56 40.95
N LYS A 16 -11.80 -19.20 41.03
CA LYS A 16 -11.10 -19.61 42.25
C LYS A 16 -10.17 -18.53 42.83
N VAL A 17 -9.97 -17.42 42.13
CA VAL A 17 -9.20 -16.27 42.61
C VAL A 17 -10.12 -15.37 43.45
N SER A 18 -9.59 -14.75 44.51
CA SER A 18 -10.39 -13.87 45.37
C SER A 18 -11.02 -12.73 44.57
N GLU A 19 -12.20 -12.25 44.96
CA GLU A 19 -12.92 -11.21 44.20
C GLU A 19 -12.07 -9.93 44.03
N ALA A 20 -11.35 -9.52 45.08
CA ALA A 20 -10.48 -8.36 45.04
C ALA A 20 -9.35 -8.52 44.01
N GLU A 21 -8.64 -9.64 44.06
CA GLU A 21 -7.52 -9.94 43.15
C GLU A 21 -8.00 -10.17 41.71
N ARG A 22 -9.14 -10.83 41.54
CA ARG A 22 -9.78 -11.00 40.22
C ARG A 22 -10.12 -9.66 39.59
N LYS A 23 -10.65 -8.72 40.38
CA LYS A 23 -10.99 -7.38 39.89
C LYS A 23 -9.75 -6.59 39.48
N GLU A 24 -8.66 -6.69 40.25
CA GLU A 24 -7.37 -6.09 39.88
C GLU A 24 -6.82 -6.68 38.57
N ILE A 25 -6.83 -8.01 38.44
CA ILE A 25 -6.38 -8.69 37.21
C ILE A 25 -7.22 -8.25 36.01
N LEU A 26 -8.55 -8.25 36.12
CA LEU A 26 -9.43 -7.85 35.02
C LEU A 26 -9.24 -6.37 34.65
N TYR A 27 -8.99 -5.50 35.63
CA TYR A 27 -8.72 -4.09 35.40
C TYR A 27 -7.44 -3.89 34.56
N ASP A 28 -6.37 -4.63 34.84
CA ASP A 28 -5.12 -4.54 34.08
C ASP A 28 -5.31 -4.93 32.61
N TYR A 29 -6.09 -5.98 32.34
CA TYR A 29 -6.40 -6.38 30.96
C TYR A 29 -7.32 -5.38 30.27
N GLU A 30 -8.31 -4.83 30.97
CA GLU A 30 -9.17 -3.78 30.41
C GLU A 30 -8.37 -2.53 30.03
N GLU A 31 -7.43 -2.12 30.87
CA GLU A 31 -6.53 -1.01 30.60
C GLU A 31 -5.60 -1.31 29.41
N HIS A 32 -5.14 -2.57 29.28
CA HIS A 32 -4.36 -3.01 28.12
C HIS A 32 -5.13 -2.86 26.80
N PHE A 33 -6.39 -3.31 26.76
CA PHE A 33 -7.25 -3.10 25.59
C PHE A 33 -7.45 -1.61 25.29
N ARG A 34 -7.69 -0.78 26.32
CA ARG A 34 -7.89 0.66 26.17
C ARG A 34 -6.68 1.35 25.54
N ILE A 35 -5.48 1.07 26.04
CA ILE A 35 -4.23 1.66 25.53
C ILE A 35 -3.95 1.18 24.10
N ALA A 36 -4.08 -0.12 23.84
CA ALA A 36 -3.79 -0.69 22.53
C ALA A 36 -4.75 -0.19 21.43
N MET A 37 -6.03 -0.05 21.75
CA MET A 37 -7.02 0.56 20.86
C MET A 37 -6.75 2.05 20.64
N GLY A 38 -6.31 2.78 21.66
CA GLY A 38 -5.86 4.18 21.53
C GLY A 38 -4.67 4.34 20.57
N ASN A 39 -3.88 3.29 20.38
CA ASN A 39 -2.76 3.22 19.43
C ASN A 39 -3.17 2.65 18.05
N GLY A 40 -4.46 2.49 17.78
CA GLY A 40 -4.98 2.06 16.48
C GLY A 40 -5.02 0.55 16.25
N LYS A 41 -4.79 -0.29 17.26
CA LYS A 41 -4.98 -1.76 17.13
C LYS A 41 -6.45 -2.12 17.24
N THR A 42 -6.87 -3.15 16.50
CA THR A 42 -8.22 -3.71 16.64
C THR A 42 -8.29 -4.74 17.77
N GLU A 43 -9.48 -4.98 18.31
CA GLU A 43 -9.71 -5.95 19.39
C GLU A 43 -9.20 -7.36 19.03
N GLU A 44 -9.38 -7.78 17.77
CA GLU A 44 -8.98 -9.09 17.29
C GLU A 44 -7.46 -9.27 17.33
N VAL A 45 -6.71 -8.23 16.95
CA VAL A 45 -5.25 -8.22 17.01
C VAL A 45 -4.79 -8.29 18.47
N ILE A 46 -5.43 -7.53 19.36
CA ILE A 46 -5.10 -7.53 20.78
C ILE A 46 -5.35 -8.91 21.41
N CYS A 47 -6.51 -9.53 21.14
CA CYS A 47 -6.81 -10.88 21.60
C CYS A 47 -5.81 -11.92 21.06
N MET A 48 -5.39 -11.78 19.79
CA MET A 48 -4.39 -12.65 19.18
C MET A 48 -3.01 -12.50 19.85
N GLU A 49 -2.60 -11.27 20.19
CA GLU A 49 -1.35 -10.98 20.90
C GLU A 49 -1.37 -11.45 22.36
N LEU A 50 -2.51 -11.30 23.05
CA LEU A 50 -2.70 -11.75 24.43
C LEU A 50 -2.74 -13.28 24.54
N GLY A 51 -3.32 -13.97 23.56
CA GLY A 51 -3.43 -15.43 23.52
C GLY A 51 -4.71 -15.97 24.17
N ASN A 52 -4.65 -17.19 24.73
CA ASN A 52 -5.84 -17.89 25.22
C ASN A 52 -6.19 -17.46 26.66
N PRO A 53 -7.33 -16.80 26.91
CA PRO A 53 -7.70 -16.30 28.24
C PRO A 53 -7.82 -17.39 29.32
N LYS A 54 -8.18 -18.63 28.95
CA LYS A 54 -8.29 -19.74 29.92
C LYS A 54 -6.94 -20.19 30.45
N GLU A 55 -5.94 -20.24 29.58
CA GLU A 55 -4.57 -20.61 29.95
C GLU A 55 -3.96 -19.52 30.84
N ILE A 56 -4.19 -18.26 30.47
CA ILE A 56 -3.78 -17.10 31.26
C ILE A 56 -4.40 -17.17 32.65
N ALA A 57 -5.73 -17.32 32.75
CA ALA A 57 -6.43 -17.39 34.03
C ALA A 57 -5.95 -18.56 34.92
N SER A 58 -5.60 -19.70 34.31
CA SER A 58 -5.08 -20.87 35.03
C SER A 58 -3.73 -20.60 35.69
N SER A 59 -2.92 -19.68 35.16
CA SER A 59 -1.64 -19.31 35.78
C SER A 59 -1.79 -18.59 37.13
N TYR A 60 -2.97 -18.01 37.40
CA TYR A 60 -3.29 -17.34 38.65
C TYR A 60 -3.85 -18.29 39.71
N ILE A 61 -4.12 -19.55 39.36
CA ILE A 61 -4.58 -20.58 40.29
C ILE A 61 -3.38 -21.46 40.66
N PRO A 62 -2.85 -21.40 41.90
CA PRO A 62 -1.71 -22.22 42.28
C PRO A 62 -2.03 -23.72 42.19
N ASP A 63 -1.27 -24.47 41.39
CA ASP A 63 -1.36 -25.92 41.29
C ASP A 63 -0.97 -26.59 42.62
N TYR A 64 -1.97 -27.04 43.38
CA TYR A 64 -1.78 -28.08 44.38
C TYR A 64 -1.64 -29.43 43.66
N LYS A 65 -0.48 -29.68 43.02
CA LYS A 65 -0.10 -31.03 42.56
C LYS A 65 1.41 -31.18 42.36
N ASN A 66 2.10 -31.66 43.39
CA ASN A 66 3.16 -32.67 43.23
C ASN A 66 3.53 -33.30 44.58
N GLU A 67 2.87 -34.42 44.91
CA GLU A 67 3.39 -35.41 45.84
C GLU A 67 4.17 -36.46 45.05
N ASN A 68 5.50 -36.54 45.23
CA ASN A 68 6.22 -37.80 45.48
C ASN A 68 7.75 -37.62 45.56
N LYS A 69 8.25 -37.81 46.79
CA LYS A 69 9.39 -38.68 47.15
C LYS A 69 10.80 -38.34 46.63
N LEU A 70 11.58 -37.66 47.47
CA LEU A 70 12.96 -38.06 47.75
C LEU A 70 13.23 -38.03 49.25
N ILE A 71 13.45 -39.24 49.79
CA ILE A 71 13.79 -39.52 51.17
C ILE A 71 15.32 -39.48 51.26
N VAL A 72 15.91 -38.62 52.10
CA VAL A 72 17.21 -38.90 52.71
C VAL A 72 17.10 -38.61 54.20
N ASN A 73 17.17 -39.69 54.96
CA ASN A 73 17.17 -39.72 56.41
C ASN A 73 18.61 -39.50 56.91
N LYS A 74 18.84 -38.50 57.77
CA LYS A 74 20.01 -38.49 58.66
C LYS A 74 19.58 -38.04 60.05
N LYS A 75 19.66 -39.00 60.96
CA LYS A 75 19.42 -38.89 62.41
C LYS A 75 20.45 -38.00 63.11
N GLU A 76 19.96 -37.39 64.20
CA GLU A 76 20.67 -36.89 65.40
C GLU A 76 21.42 -35.54 65.23
N ILE A 77 21.31 -34.52 66.10
CA ILE A 77 21.04 -34.45 67.55
C ILE A 77 20.43 -33.06 67.90
N MET A 78 19.66 -33.00 69.00
CA MET A 78 19.52 -31.91 69.99
C MET A 78 18.11 -31.36 70.23
N LYS A 79 17.83 -31.24 71.52
CA LYS A 79 16.53 -31.18 72.19
C LYS A 79 16.02 -29.75 72.35
N ALA A 80 14.70 -29.68 72.54
CA ALA A 80 13.88 -28.62 73.13
C ALA A 80 13.59 -27.39 72.25
N THR A 81 12.29 -27.28 71.95
CA THR A 81 11.55 -26.26 71.20
C THR A 81 11.48 -24.91 71.93
N PRO A 82 11.20 -23.82 71.18
CA PRO A 82 9.86 -23.26 71.27
C PRO A 82 9.10 -23.45 69.96
N VAL A 83 7.84 -23.84 70.09
CA VAL A 83 6.87 -23.94 69.02
C VAL A 83 6.67 -22.55 68.41
N TYR A 84 7.24 -22.31 67.23
CA TYR A 84 6.92 -21.17 66.38
C TYR A 84 5.80 -21.60 65.43
N ASN A 85 4.58 -21.20 65.73
CA ASN A 85 3.41 -21.43 64.90
C ASN A 85 3.53 -20.62 63.60
N SER A 86 3.82 -21.32 62.50
CA SER A 86 3.95 -20.76 61.16
C SER A 86 2.61 -20.72 60.43
N ASN A 87 1.69 -19.86 60.89
CA ASN A 87 0.43 -19.58 60.17
C ASN A 87 0.33 -18.13 59.68
N SER A 88 1.44 -17.60 59.15
CA SER A 88 1.37 -16.61 58.09
C SER A 88 2.61 -16.75 57.22
N ARG A 89 2.41 -17.11 55.94
CA ARG A 89 3.43 -16.96 54.90
C ARG A 89 3.58 -15.47 54.55
N LEU A 90 3.75 -14.63 55.55
CA LEU A 90 4.14 -13.23 55.36
C LEU A 90 5.63 -13.27 55.07
N LEU A 91 5.99 -13.20 53.79
CA LEU A 91 7.38 -13.04 53.37
C LEU A 91 7.90 -11.79 54.13
N LYS A 92 8.95 -11.96 54.95
CA LYS A 92 9.54 -10.83 55.70
C LYS A 92 9.79 -9.67 54.74
N PRO A 93 9.68 -8.40 55.13
CA PRO A 93 9.77 -7.26 54.22
C PRO A 93 10.97 -7.36 53.26
N ALA A 94 12.13 -7.83 53.74
CA ALA A 94 13.32 -8.09 52.92
C ALA A 94 13.12 -9.10 51.76
N GLY A 95 12.28 -10.12 51.95
CA GLY A 95 11.94 -11.09 50.91
C GLY A 95 11.00 -10.52 49.84
N VAL A 96 10.04 -9.66 50.24
CA VAL A 96 9.15 -8.97 49.30
C VAL A 96 9.96 -8.00 48.41
N PHE A 97 10.93 -7.29 49.01
CA PHE A 97 11.85 -6.42 48.26
C PHE A 97 12.70 -7.17 47.24
N MET A 98 13.19 -8.39 47.56
CA MET A 98 13.98 -9.17 46.59
C MET A 98 13.15 -9.68 45.41
N VAL A 99 11.90 -10.09 45.64
CA VAL A 99 11.00 -10.52 44.56
C VAL A 99 10.63 -9.32 43.67
N ALA A 100 10.29 -8.18 44.27
CA ALA A 100 9.99 -6.95 43.54
C ALA A 100 11.20 -6.46 42.71
N ALA A 101 12.42 -6.50 43.29
CA ALA A 101 13.64 -6.15 42.58
C ALA A 101 13.93 -7.08 41.40
N GLY A 102 13.66 -8.39 41.54
CA GLY A 102 13.79 -9.36 40.45
C GLY A 102 12.82 -9.11 39.30
N ILE A 103 11.56 -8.79 39.62
CA ILE A 103 10.53 -8.45 38.62
C ILE A 103 10.89 -7.15 37.89
N ILE A 104 11.33 -6.12 38.63
CA ILE A 104 11.79 -4.84 38.05
C ILE A 104 12.98 -5.07 37.11
N LEU A 105 13.97 -5.90 37.49
CA LEU A 105 15.10 -6.27 36.62
C LEU A 105 14.66 -7.06 35.39
N MET A 106 13.67 -7.95 35.49
CA MET A 106 13.11 -8.66 34.34
C MET A 106 12.43 -7.69 33.37
N ILE A 107 11.60 -6.77 33.87
CA ILE A 107 10.93 -5.77 33.04
C ILE A 107 11.97 -4.89 32.35
N PHE A 108 13.01 -4.46 33.06
CA PHE A 108 14.06 -3.61 32.51
C PHE A 108 14.87 -4.31 31.41
N THR A 109 15.17 -5.61 31.59
CA THR A 109 15.91 -6.39 30.58
C THR A 109 15.05 -6.69 29.35
N VAL A 110 13.75 -7.01 29.51
CA VAL A 110 12.81 -7.17 28.39
C VAL A 110 12.60 -5.85 27.63
N HIS A 111 12.46 -4.74 28.35
CA HIS A 111 12.31 -3.41 27.74
C HIS A 111 13.58 -2.99 26.98
N SER A 112 14.76 -3.28 27.52
CA SER A 112 16.04 -3.01 26.85
C SER A 112 16.21 -3.86 25.58
N LEU A 113 15.82 -5.15 25.62
CA LEU A 113 15.89 -6.04 24.46
C LEU A 113 14.89 -5.62 23.36
N PHE A 114 13.68 -5.23 23.75
CA PHE A 114 12.66 -4.70 22.83
C PHE A 114 13.11 -3.36 22.19
N SER A 115 13.78 -2.49 22.96
CA SER A 115 14.32 -1.23 22.46
C SER A 115 15.43 -1.45 21.42
N VAL A 116 16.33 -2.40 21.65
CA VAL A 116 17.39 -2.76 20.69
C VAL A 116 16.79 -3.39 19.43
N HIS A 117 15.79 -4.27 19.56
CA HIS A 117 15.13 -4.89 18.41
C HIS A 117 14.40 -3.85 17.55
N ARG A 118 13.63 -2.94 18.18
CA ARG A 118 12.91 -1.87 17.47
C ARG A 118 13.87 -0.91 16.77
N GLY A 119 14.99 -0.55 17.42
CA GLY A 119 16.03 0.29 16.81
C GLY A 119 16.74 -0.34 15.62
N ILE A 120 16.86 -1.67 15.57
CA ILE A 120 17.43 -2.40 14.42
C ILE A 120 16.40 -2.49 13.27
N VAL A 121 15.12 -2.66 13.57
CA VAL A 121 14.06 -2.83 12.57
C VAL A 121 13.68 -1.50 11.89
N GLU A 122 13.72 -0.37 12.60
CA GLU A 122 13.33 0.94 12.07
C GLU A 122 14.38 1.59 11.14
N ASN A 123 15.60 1.03 11.03
CA ASN A 123 16.71 1.67 10.30
C ASN A 123 17.16 0.93 9.03
N THR A 124 16.25 0.22 8.37
CA THR A 124 16.52 -0.42 7.06
C THR A 124 15.54 0.03 5.98
N SER A 125 15.11 1.29 6.00
CA SER A 125 14.37 1.88 4.88
C SER A 125 15.35 2.40 3.84
N VAL A 126 15.51 1.64 2.75
CA VAL A 126 16.24 2.12 1.57
C VAL A 126 15.36 3.16 0.89
N ASN A 127 15.56 4.44 1.22
CA ASN A 127 14.77 5.55 0.68
C ASN A 127 15.09 5.87 -0.78
N GLN A 128 16.25 5.41 -1.26
CA GLN A 128 16.70 5.58 -2.64
C GLN A 128 17.62 4.43 -3.03
N ILE A 129 17.52 3.95 -4.27
CA ILE A 129 18.41 2.95 -4.86
C ILE A 129 19.15 3.63 -6.00
N LYS A 130 20.49 3.53 -6.00
CA LYS A 130 21.33 4.03 -7.08
C LYS A 130 21.88 2.86 -7.90
N ILE A 131 21.64 2.87 -9.22
CA ILE A 131 22.14 1.87 -10.18
C ILE A 131 22.83 2.61 -11.31
N GLY A 132 24.17 2.69 -11.28
CA GLY A 132 24.92 3.54 -12.19
C GLY A 132 24.50 5.02 -12.04
N ASP A 133 24.08 5.64 -13.14
CA ASP A 133 23.60 7.04 -13.19
C ASP A 133 22.09 7.17 -12.91
N LYS A 134 21.40 6.07 -12.57
CA LYS A 134 19.97 6.07 -12.26
C LYS A 134 19.75 6.14 -10.75
N ASN A 135 18.87 7.05 -10.34
CA ASN A 135 18.33 7.15 -8.98
C ASN A 135 16.88 6.67 -8.99
N ILE A 136 16.53 5.77 -8.07
CA ILE A 136 15.19 5.21 -7.93
C ILE A 136 14.70 5.54 -6.53
N ASP A 137 13.54 6.16 -6.41
CA ASP A 137 12.91 6.51 -5.14
C ASP A 137 11.39 6.35 -5.23
N GLN A 138 10.65 6.91 -4.25
CA GLN A 138 9.18 6.83 -4.21
C GLN A 138 8.48 7.62 -5.33
N SER A 139 9.16 8.60 -5.92
CA SER A 139 8.62 9.41 -7.02
C SER A 139 8.82 8.76 -8.38
N GLY A 140 9.81 7.87 -8.53
CA GLY A 140 10.03 7.15 -9.78
C GLY A 140 11.48 6.75 -10.02
N ILE A 141 11.84 6.66 -11.31
CA ILE A 141 13.19 6.35 -11.80
C ILE A 141 13.71 7.58 -12.53
N HIS A 142 14.79 8.16 -12.03
CA HIS A 142 15.40 9.37 -12.56
C HIS A 142 16.81 9.05 -13.05
N GLY A 143 17.06 9.25 -14.34
CA GLY A 143 18.40 9.14 -14.91
C GLY A 143 18.69 10.27 -15.87
N ASP A 144 19.95 10.40 -16.25
CA ASP A 144 20.35 11.36 -17.28
C ASP A 144 19.67 11.01 -18.61
N GLY A 145 18.76 11.87 -19.04
CA GLY A 145 18.06 11.77 -20.32
C GLY A 145 16.75 10.98 -20.31
N VAL A 146 16.45 10.16 -19.29
CA VAL A 146 15.13 9.50 -19.18
C VAL A 146 14.68 9.49 -17.73
N SER A 147 13.47 9.99 -17.49
CA SER A 147 12.78 9.92 -16.21
C SER A 147 11.44 9.22 -16.37
N ILE A 148 11.06 8.43 -15.38
CA ILE A 148 9.77 7.72 -15.31
C ILE A 148 9.17 8.01 -13.94
N ASP A 149 8.01 8.62 -13.90
CA ASP A 149 7.29 8.96 -12.68
C ASP A 149 5.77 8.83 -12.87
N LYS A 150 4.99 9.39 -11.94
CA LYS A 150 3.53 9.36 -11.99
C LYS A 150 2.93 10.15 -13.16
N GLU A 151 3.67 11.10 -13.73
CA GLU A 151 3.28 11.87 -14.91
C GLU A 151 3.65 11.13 -16.20
N GLY A 152 4.32 9.98 -16.12
CA GLY A 152 4.65 9.11 -17.26
C GLY A 152 6.14 9.00 -17.53
N ILE A 153 6.54 9.07 -18.80
CA ILE A 153 7.92 8.93 -19.26
C ILE A 153 8.36 10.24 -19.93
N SER A 154 9.48 10.79 -19.50
CA SER A 154 10.07 12.01 -20.06
C SER A 154 11.51 11.78 -20.50
N MET A 155 11.84 12.25 -21.69
CA MET A 155 13.20 12.38 -22.19
C MET A 155 13.33 13.70 -22.98
N PRO A 156 14.54 14.22 -23.25
CA PRO A 156 14.70 15.45 -24.01
C PRO A 156 13.94 15.42 -25.34
N GLY A 157 12.92 16.29 -25.44
CA GLY A 157 12.08 16.42 -26.63
C GLY A 157 11.02 15.34 -26.83
N LEU A 158 10.78 14.44 -25.87
CA LEU A 158 9.69 13.46 -25.90
C LEU A 158 9.10 13.24 -24.51
N THR A 159 7.77 13.34 -24.42
CA THR A 159 6.99 13.03 -23.23
C THR A 159 5.87 12.07 -23.59
N ILE A 160 5.63 11.09 -22.72
CA ILE A 160 4.57 10.09 -22.87
C ILE A 160 3.81 10.04 -21.55
N ASN A 161 2.52 10.32 -21.57
CA ASN A 161 1.65 10.36 -20.39
C ASN A 161 0.23 9.90 -20.74
N ASP A 162 -0.71 10.08 -19.83
CA ASP A 162 -2.12 9.72 -20.03
C ASP A 162 -2.80 10.56 -21.13
N ASP A 163 -2.31 11.77 -21.40
CA ASP A 163 -2.79 12.62 -22.50
C ASP A 163 -2.26 12.17 -23.87
N GLY A 164 -1.20 11.36 -23.90
CA GLY A 164 -0.64 10.75 -25.10
C GLY A 164 0.87 10.92 -25.25
N ILE A 165 1.33 11.20 -26.46
CA ILE A 165 2.75 11.31 -26.81
C ILE A 165 3.01 12.69 -27.40
N ASN A 166 3.91 13.47 -26.80
CA ASN A 166 4.35 14.74 -27.35
C ASN A 166 5.85 14.72 -27.61
N ALA A 167 6.23 14.94 -28.86
CA ALA A 167 7.59 14.91 -29.36
C ALA A 167 7.90 16.21 -30.14
N GLN A 168 8.47 17.24 -29.50
CA GLN A 168 8.82 18.58 -30.03
C GLN A 168 7.74 19.24 -30.92
N ASP A 169 7.59 18.75 -32.15
CA ASP A 169 6.68 19.25 -33.18
C ASP A 169 5.52 18.29 -33.49
N VAL A 170 5.41 17.15 -32.81
CA VAL A 170 4.36 16.16 -33.05
C VAL A 170 3.68 15.79 -31.75
N ALA A 171 2.36 15.93 -31.70
CA ALA A 171 1.53 15.44 -30.61
C ALA A 171 0.60 14.33 -31.13
N ILE A 172 0.48 13.26 -30.36
CA ILE A 172 -0.45 12.16 -30.56
C ILE A 172 -1.32 12.09 -29.30
N ASP A 173 -2.62 12.28 -29.44
CA ASP A 173 -3.57 12.26 -28.34
C ASP A 173 -4.88 11.56 -28.77
N SER A 174 -5.92 11.65 -27.95
CA SER A 174 -7.24 11.11 -28.28
C SER A 174 -7.92 11.78 -29.49
N ASN A 175 -7.46 12.97 -29.88
CA ASN A 175 -7.96 13.71 -31.04
C ASN A 175 -7.19 13.36 -32.33
N GLY A 176 -6.15 12.55 -32.25
CA GLY A 176 -5.38 12.05 -33.38
C GLY A 176 -3.92 12.48 -33.35
N ILE A 177 -3.38 12.92 -34.48
CA ILE A 177 -1.96 13.29 -34.65
C ILE A 177 -1.89 14.71 -35.19
N SER A 178 -1.12 15.58 -34.53
CA SER A 178 -0.94 16.96 -34.97
C SER A 178 0.52 17.37 -34.95
N GLY A 179 0.87 18.30 -35.83
CA GLY A 179 2.12 19.05 -35.81
C GLY A 179 1.94 20.44 -36.41
N PRO A 180 3.00 21.24 -36.54
CA PRO A 180 2.92 22.65 -36.97
C PRO A 180 2.15 22.87 -38.28
N GLU A 181 2.28 21.95 -39.24
CA GLU A 181 1.71 22.09 -40.58
C GLU A 181 0.76 20.95 -40.97
N PHE A 182 0.40 20.08 -40.03
CA PHE A 182 -0.52 18.99 -40.33
C PHE A 182 -1.39 18.61 -39.14
N LYS A 183 -2.59 18.10 -39.44
CA LYS A 183 -3.49 17.51 -38.47
C LYS A 183 -4.15 16.28 -39.10
N ILE A 184 -4.22 15.20 -38.34
CA ILE A 184 -4.94 13.98 -38.64
C ILE A 184 -5.88 13.74 -37.48
N ASP A 185 -7.18 13.80 -37.73
CA ASP A 185 -8.23 13.61 -36.73
C ASP A 185 -9.46 12.92 -37.37
N ASP A 186 -10.56 12.87 -36.63
CA ASP A 186 -11.82 12.30 -37.12
C ASP A 186 -12.43 13.09 -38.29
N GLU A 187 -12.00 14.33 -38.56
CA GLU A 187 -12.40 15.11 -39.73
C GLU A 187 -11.54 14.79 -40.97
N GLY A 188 -10.46 14.02 -40.80
CA GLY A 188 -9.57 13.55 -41.86
C GLY A 188 -8.15 14.09 -41.74
N ILE A 189 -7.53 14.44 -42.88
CA ILE A 189 -6.15 14.94 -42.96
C ILE A 189 -6.16 16.38 -43.46
N SER A 190 -5.48 17.28 -42.77
CA SER A 190 -5.34 18.66 -43.20
C SER A 190 -3.91 19.17 -43.09
N THR A 191 -3.54 20.03 -44.03
CA THR A 191 -2.33 20.86 -44.02
C THR A 191 -2.72 22.27 -44.51
N PRO A 192 -1.84 23.29 -44.46
CA PRO A 192 -2.13 24.59 -45.05
C PRO A 192 -2.54 24.49 -46.52
N GLY A 193 -3.82 24.74 -46.79
CA GLY A 193 -4.41 24.75 -48.13
C GLY A 193 -4.91 23.40 -48.64
N ILE A 194 -4.61 22.28 -47.98
CA ILE A 194 -5.08 20.95 -48.39
C ILE A 194 -5.95 20.34 -47.29
N LYS A 195 -7.11 19.81 -47.66
CA LYS A 195 -8.00 19.03 -46.81
C LYS A 195 -8.39 17.74 -47.51
N ILE A 196 -8.38 16.64 -46.78
CA ILE A 196 -8.79 15.32 -47.23
C ILE A 196 -9.76 14.77 -46.19
N ASN A 197 -11.00 14.51 -46.58
CA ASN A 197 -12.05 13.99 -45.71
C ASN A 197 -13.00 13.09 -46.52
N ASP A 198 -14.13 12.72 -45.93
CA ASP A 198 -15.16 11.90 -46.60
C ASP A 198 -15.77 12.57 -47.85
N ASP A 199 -15.72 13.92 -47.95
CA ASP A 199 -16.17 14.65 -49.14
C ASP A 199 -15.13 14.63 -50.29
N GLY A 200 -13.92 14.14 -50.02
CA GLY A 200 -12.83 13.99 -50.97
C GLY A 200 -11.61 14.87 -50.67
N ILE A 201 -11.00 15.45 -51.71
CA ILE A 201 -9.76 16.23 -51.63
C ILE A 201 -10.01 17.67 -52.08
N GLN A 202 -9.69 18.62 -51.22
CA GLN A 202 -9.68 20.05 -51.54
C GLN A 202 -8.26 20.58 -51.43
N ALA A 203 -7.75 21.16 -52.51
CA ALA A 203 -6.48 21.89 -52.56
C ALA A 203 -6.69 23.25 -53.25
N PRO A 204 -5.71 24.17 -53.26
CA PRO A 204 -5.85 25.45 -53.94
C PRO A 204 -6.13 25.25 -55.43
N GLY A 205 -7.33 25.64 -55.86
CA GLY A 205 -7.76 25.45 -57.24
C GLY A 205 -8.05 24.01 -57.65
N ILE A 206 -8.10 23.03 -56.74
CA ILE A 206 -8.45 21.64 -57.09
C ILE A 206 -9.49 21.13 -56.10
N LYS A 207 -10.56 20.53 -56.63
CA LYS A 207 -11.56 19.80 -55.84
C LYS A 207 -11.77 18.43 -56.47
N ILE A 208 -11.73 17.40 -55.65
CA ILE A 208 -12.01 16.01 -56.02
C ILE A 208 -13.06 15.52 -55.01
N GLY A 209 -14.15 14.94 -55.50
CA GLY A 209 -15.18 14.33 -54.66
C GLY A 209 -16.15 13.52 -55.51
N ASP A 210 -17.31 13.18 -54.96
CA ASP A 210 -18.31 12.34 -55.65
C ASP A 210 -18.82 12.95 -56.98
N ASN A 211 -18.75 14.28 -57.11
CA ASN A 211 -19.11 15.00 -58.32
C ASN A 211 -17.99 15.05 -59.38
N GLY A 212 -16.87 14.35 -59.15
CA GLY A 212 -15.71 14.29 -60.03
C GLY A 212 -14.59 15.27 -59.65
N ILE A 213 -13.83 15.74 -60.64
CA ILE A 213 -12.64 16.59 -60.47
C ILE A 213 -12.91 17.97 -61.08
N SER A 214 -12.62 19.03 -60.33
CA SER A 214 -12.66 20.41 -60.81
C SER A 214 -11.35 21.12 -60.53
N MET A 215 -10.81 21.75 -61.57
CA MET A 215 -9.67 22.66 -61.50
C MET A 215 -9.90 23.86 -62.44
N PRO A 216 -9.15 24.98 -62.33
CA PRO A 216 -9.28 26.11 -63.24
C PRO A 216 -9.33 25.69 -64.70
N GLY A 217 -10.45 25.97 -65.35
CA GLY A 217 -10.66 25.64 -66.76
C GLY A 217 -10.84 24.16 -67.08
N ILE A 218 -10.89 23.24 -66.11
CA ILE A 218 -11.15 21.82 -66.40
C ILE A 218 -12.14 21.25 -65.41
N LYS A 219 -13.18 20.58 -65.93
CA LYS A 219 -14.14 19.81 -65.15
C LYS A 219 -14.21 18.39 -65.70
N ILE A 220 -14.13 17.40 -64.83
CA ILE A 220 -14.30 15.98 -65.13
C ILE A 220 -15.43 15.49 -64.23
N ASP A 221 -16.51 15.01 -64.81
CA ASP A 221 -17.63 14.42 -64.07
C ASP A 221 -18.26 13.25 -64.85
N SER A 222 -19.38 12.73 -64.37
CA SER A 222 -20.09 11.62 -65.01
C SER A 222 -20.57 11.93 -66.45
N ASN A 223 -20.60 13.19 -66.86
CA ASN A 223 -20.93 13.62 -68.22
C ASN A 223 -19.69 13.71 -69.13
N GLY A 224 -18.48 13.50 -68.62
CA GLY A 224 -17.23 13.53 -69.37
C GLY A 224 -16.29 14.67 -68.94
N ILE A 225 -15.52 15.21 -69.90
CA ILE A 225 -14.48 16.23 -69.66
C ILE A 225 -14.88 17.53 -70.36
N SER A 226 -14.78 18.66 -69.65
CA SER A 226 -15.01 19.99 -70.20
C SER A 226 -13.82 20.90 -69.91
N MET A 227 -13.35 21.60 -70.95
CA MET A 227 -12.32 22.65 -70.85
C MET A 227 -12.60 23.75 -71.88
N PRO A 228 -11.98 24.95 -71.80
CA PRO A 228 -12.18 26.02 -72.78
C PRO A 228 -12.02 25.51 -74.22
N GLY A 229 -13.06 25.71 -75.03
CA GLY A 229 -13.09 25.31 -76.44
C GLY A 229 -13.24 23.80 -76.70
N ILE A 230 -13.22 22.93 -75.69
CA ILE A 230 -13.28 21.46 -75.89
C ILE A 230 -14.24 20.79 -74.90
N LYS A 231 -15.13 19.94 -75.43
CA LYS A 231 -15.98 19.04 -74.63
C LYS A 231 -15.84 17.61 -75.12
N ILE A 232 -15.60 16.68 -74.20
CA ILE A 232 -15.52 15.25 -74.45
C ILE A 232 -16.65 14.58 -73.68
N ASP A 233 -17.57 13.90 -74.36
CA ASP A 233 -18.66 13.15 -73.74
C ASP A 233 -18.89 11.81 -74.46
N LYS A 234 -19.91 11.05 -74.06
CA LYS A 234 -20.25 9.75 -74.67
C LYS A 234 -20.50 9.79 -76.19
N ASN A 235 -20.73 10.98 -76.76
CA ASN A 235 -20.95 11.18 -78.20
C ASN A 235 -19.66 11.58 -78.94
N GLY A 236 -18.50 11.61 -78.29
CA GLY A 236 -17.21 11.97 -78.88
C GLY A 236 -16.67 13.34 -78.44
N ILE A 237 -15.86 13.97 -79.29
CA ILE A 237 -15.18 15.25 -79.02
C ILE A 237 -15.87 16.39 -79.79
N LYS A 238 -16.19 17.49 -79.11
CA LYS A 238 -16.72 18.74 -79.68
C LYS A 238 -15.71 19.88 -79.45
N ILE A 239 -15.45 20.67 -80.49
CA ILE A 239 -14.54 21.82 -80.48
C ILE A 239 -15.34 23.06 -80.87
N ASN A 240 -15.30 24.12 -80.06
CA ASN A 240 -16.03 25.38 -80.24
C ASN A 240 -15.09 26.55 -80.55
#